data_AF-A0A520H781-F1
#
_entry.id   AF-A0A520H781-F1
#
_cell.length_a   1.000
_cell.length_b   1.000
_cell.length_c   1.000
_cell.angle_alpha   90.00
_cell.angle_beta   90.00
_cell.angle_gamma   90.00
#
_symmetry.space_group_name_H-M   'P 1'
#
loop_
_entity.id
_entity.type
_entity.pdbx_description
1 polymer ?
#
loop_
_entity_poly.entity_id
_entity_poly.type
_entity_poly.pdbx_seq_one_letter_code
_entity_poly.pdbx_strand_id
1 'polypeptide(L)'
;MADPGAPALFTIPAHRAFADALVAGLIRRAGSDPLALARALILLPNNRAVRAVTEAFVRASGGGLVLPRLVALGDPEMGESVGVALDPAPQPGETPPLPAVPPYQRRMILARLVAEERARGSSGAGT
;
A
#
# COMPACT_ATOMS: atom_id res chain seq x y z
N MET A 1 -5.63 -23.00 -14.26
CA MET A 1 -4.21 -22.61 -14.29
C MET A 1 -4.19 -21.10 -14.44
N ALA A 2 -3.83 -20.35 -13.38
CA ALA A 2 -3.87 -18.89 -13.43
C ALA A 2 -2.65 -18.38 -14.22
N ASP A 3 -2.90 -17.52 -15.21
CA ASP A 3 -1.89 -16.81 -15.99
C ASP A 3 -1.01 -15.95 -15.07
N PRO A 4 0.34 -16.02 -15.12
CA PRO A 4 1.24 -15.32 -14.18
C PRO A 4 1.10 -13.78 -14.15
N GLY A 5 0.34 -13.18 -15.06
CA GLY A 5 0.15 -11.72 -15.15
C GLY A 5 -1.25 -11.20 -14.83
N ALA A 6 -2.26 -12.06 -14.64
CA ALA A 6 -3.64 -11.61 -14.44
C ALA A 6 -3.99 -11.51 -12.95
N PRO A 7 -4.75 -10.46 -12.53
CA PRO A 7 -5.20 -10.37 -11.14
C PRO A 7 -6.12 -11.54 -10.79
N ALA A 8 -5.82 -12.23 -9.69
CA ALA A 8 -6.66 -13.30 -9.19
C ALA A 8 -7.87 -12.71 -8.44
N LEU A 9 -9.08 -13.01 -8.92
CA LEU A 9 -10.32 -12.60 -8.29
C LEU A 9 -10.81 -13.67 -7.31
N PHE A 10 -11.09 -13.25 -6.07
CA PHE A 10 -11.63 -14.12 -5.02
C PHE A 10 -12.95 -13.56 -4.50
N THR A 11 -13.80 -14.42 -3.93
CA THR A 11 -15.07 -14.03 -3.33
C THR A 11 -15.23 -14.68 -1.97
N ILE A 12 -15.69 -13.91 -1.00
CA ILE A 12 -16.09 -14.39 0.33
C ILE A 12 -17.62 -14.29 0.41
N PRO A 13 -18.33 -15.39 0.75
CA PRO A 13 -19.78 -15.36 0.88
C PRO A 13 -20.25 -14.32 1.91
N ALA A 14 -21.32 -13.59 1.59
CA ALA A 14 -21.82 -12.48 2.42
C ALA A 14 -22.25 -12.85 3.84
N HIS A 15 -22.58 -14.12 4.09
CA HIS A 15 -22.95 -14.62 5.42
C HIS A 15 -21.75 -14.92 6.33
N ARG A 16 -20.51 -14.85 5.82
CA ARG A 16 -19.30 -15.05 6.62
C ARG A 16 -18.76 -13.72 7.11
N ALA A 17 -18.20 -13.72 8.32
CA ALA A 17 -17.40 -12.61 8.80
C ALA A 17 -16.20 -12.42 7.86
N PHE A 18 -16.23 -11.35 7.07
CA PHE A 18 -15.28 -11.14 5.97
C PHE A 18 -13.83 -11.14 6.44
N ALA A 19 -13.54 -10.42 7.54
CA ALA A 19 -12.18 -10.30 8.08
C ALA A 19 -11.64 -11.66 8.53
N ASP A 20 -12.43 -12.45 9.27
CA ASP A 20 -12.00 -13.78 9.73
C ASP A 20 -11.83 -14.75 8.56
N ALA A 21 -12.73 -14.72 7.58
CA ALA A 21 -12.63 -15.56 6.39
C ALA A 21 -11.41 -15.21 5.52
N LEU A 22 -11.10 -13.92 5.37
CA LEU A 22 -9.92 -13.43 4.67
C LEU A 22 -8.65 -13.88 5.38
N VAL A 23 -8.54 -13.61 6.68
CA VAL A 23 -7.38 -13.99 7.50
C VAL A 23 -7.14 -15.49 7.46
N ALA A 24 -8.18 -16.30 7.64
CA ALA A 24 -8.06 -17.76 7.54
C ALA A 24 -7.56 -18.21 6.16
N GLY A 25 -7.97 -17.53 5.08
CA GLY A 25 -7.46 -17.77 3.73
C GLY A 25 -5.99 -17.40 3.58
N LEU A 26 -5.58 -16.25 4.11
CA LEU A 26 -4.19 -15.77 4.04
C LEU A 26 -3.23 -16.65 4.84
N ILE A 27 -3.63 -17.07 6.06
CA ILE A 27 -2.83 -18.00 6.88
C ILE A 27 -2.65 -19.34 6.15
N ARG A 28 -3.73 -19.89 5.57
CA ARG A 28 -3.62 -21.13 4.76
C ARG A 28 -2.69 -20.96 3.56
N ARG A 29 -2.67 -19.79 2.93
CA ARG A 29 -1.80 -19.49 1.79
C ARG A 29 -0.32 -19.34 2.19
N ALA A 30 -0.05 -18.76 3.36
CA ALA A 30 1.30 -18.66 3.91
C ALA A 30 1.88 -20.04 4.28
N GLY A 31 1.01 -20.99 4.64
CA GLY A 31 1.41 -22.36 4.91
C GLY A 31 2.32 -22.45 6.14
N SER A 32 3.43 -23.17 6.01
CA SER A 32 4.37 -23.44 7.09
C SER A 32 5.48 -22.39 7.28
N ASP A 33 5.59 -21.39 6.38
CA ASP A 33 6.57 -20.30 6.53
C ASP A 33 5.93 -19.11 7.26
N PRO A 34 6.26 -18.87 8.55
CA PRO A 34 5.67 -17.77 9.32
C PRO A 34 6.08 -16.40 8.77
N LEU A 35 7.22 -16.30 8.07
CA LEU A 35 7.68 -15.05 7.46
C LEU A 35 7.00 -14.75 6.12
N ALA A 36 6.28 -15.71 5.53
CA ALA A 36 5.55 -15.45 4.29
C ALA A 36 4.46 -14.38 4.47
N LEU A 37 3.81 -14.35 5.63
CA LEU A 37 2.86 -13.30 6.01
C LEU A 37 3.56 -11.94 6.20
N ALA A 38 4.74 -11.94 6.81
CA ALA A 38 5.51 -10.71 7.06
C ALA A 38 5.86 -9.96 5.76
N ARG A 39 6.03 -10.69 4.65
CA ARG A 39 6.32 -10.14 3.32
C ARG A 39 5.06 -9.70 2.55
N ALA A 40 3.87 -9.99 3.05
CA ALA A 40 2.63 -9.67 2.37
C ALA A 40 2.20 -8.22 2.63
N LEU A 41 1.72 -7.56 1.58
CA LEU A 41 1.08 -6.25 1.62
C LEU A 41 -0.42 -6.41 1.35
N ILE A 42 -1.25 -5.85 2.21
CA ILE A 42 -2.71 -5.91 2.09
C ILE A 42 -3.26 -4.49 2.03
N LEU A 43 -3.84 -4.17 0.87
CA LEU A 43 -4.54 -2.91 0.65
C LEU A 43 -5.99 -3.04 1.10
N LEU A 44 -6.45 -2.06 1.88
CA LEU A 44 -7.76 -2.05 2.53
C LEU A 44 -8.46 -0.73 2.24
N PRO A 45 -9.81 -0.71 2.18
CA PRO A 45 -10.54 0.49 1.78
C PRO A 45 -10.38 1.66 2.76
N ASN A 46 -10.20 1.37 4.06
CA ASN A 46 -10.13 2.40 5.11
C ASN A 46 -9.52 1.83 6.41
N ASN A 47 -9.31 2.71 7.40
CA ASN A 47 -8.77 2.35 8.71
C ASN A 47 -9.68 1.40 9.51
N ARG A 48 -11.01 1.43 9.28
CA ARG A 48 -11.92 0.48 9.92
C ARG A 48 -11.65 -0.95 9.44
N ALA A 49 -11.37 -1.13 8.15
CA ALA A 49 -10.97 -2.43 7.62
C ALA A 49 -9.62 -2.89 8.16
N VAL A 50 -8.64 -1.98 8.30
CA VAL A 50 -7.35 -2.29 8.95
C VAL A 50 -7.57 -2.86 10.34
N ARG A 51 -8.32 -2.16 11.20
CA ARG A 51 -8.63 -2.63 12.56
C ARG A 51 -9.31 -3.99 12.57
N ALA A 52 -10.35 -4.17 11.75
CA ALA A 52 -11.09 -5.43 11.68
C ALA A 52 -10.20 -6.62 11.26
N VAL A 53 -9.30 -6.40 10.29
CA VAL A 53 -8.35 -7.43 9.82
C VAL A 53 -7.29 -7.72 10.88
N THR A 54 -6.74 -6.69 11.54
CA THR A 54 -5.79 -6.88 12.65
C THR A 54 -6.40 -7.70 13.77
N GLU A 55 -7.62 -7.37 14.21
CA GLU A 55 -8.32 -8.13 15.24
C GLU A 55 -8.59 -9.58 14.83
N ALA A 56 -8.95 -9.81 13.56
CA ALA A 56 -9.12 -11.16 13.02
C ALA A 56 -7.81 -11.96 13.03
N PHE A 57 -6.68 -11.31 12.69
CA PHE A 57 -5.35 -11.93 12.84
C PHE A 57 -5.06 -12.28 14.30
N VAL A 58 -5.31 -11.37 15.24
CA VAL A 58 -5.08 -11.61 16.67
C VAL A 58 -5.92 -12.79 17.19
N ARG A 59 -7.19 -12.90 16.78
CA ARG A 59 -8.04 -14.05 17.13
C ARG A 59 -7.54 -15.36 16.53
N ALA A 60 -6.99 -15.32 15.31
CA ALA A 60 -6.48 -16.50 14.61
C ALA A 60 -5.09 -16.93 15.09
N SER A 61 -4.26 -15.98 15.54
CA SER A 61 -2.96 -16.23 16.13
C SER A 61 -3.14 -16.66 17.58
N GLY A 62 -3.28 -17.96 17.84
CA GLY A 62 -3.27 -18.52 19.20
C GLY A 62 -1.94 -18.32 19.98
N GLY A 63 -1.12 -17.33 19.59
CA GLY A 63 0.23 -17.01 20.06
C GLY A 63 0.78 -15.76 19.35
N GLY A 64 2.11 -15.63 19.24
CA GLY A 64 2.75 -14.53 18.51
C GLY A 64 2.74 -14.76 17.00
N LEU A 65 2.27 -13.78 16.22
CA LEU A 65 2.27 -13.83 14.75
C LEU A 65 2.89 -12.56 14.18
N VAL A 66 3.77 -12.74 13.18
CA VAL A 66 4.29 -11.62 12.41
C VAL A 66 3.21 -11.19 11.42
N LEU A 67 2.71 -9.97 11.59
CA LEU A 67 1.62 -9.45 10.79
C LEU A 67 2.10 -8.98 9.41
N PRO A 68 1.24 -9.11 8.38
CA PRO A 68 1.47 -8.47 7.10
C PRO A 68 1.39 -6.95 7.22
N ARG A 69 1.93 -6.24 6.23
CA ARG A 69 1.78 -4.79 6.12
C ARG A 69 0.35 -4.46 5.67
N LEU A 70 -0.41 -3.78 6.54
CA LEU A 70 -1.79 -3.36 6.25
C LEU A 70 -1.82 -1.88 5.90
N VAL A 71 -2.44 -1.53 4.77
CA VAL A 71 -2.46 -0.15 4.25
C VAL A 71 -3.89 0.23 3.86
N ALA A 72 -4.42 1.29 4.46
CA ALA A 72 -5.69 1.87 4.04
C ALA A 72 -5.50 2.70 2.76
N LEU A 73 -6.50 2.76 1.87
CA LEU A 73 -6.51 3.55 0.62
C LEU A 73 -7.39 4.83 0.66
N GLY A 74 -8.33 4.95 1.61
CA GLY A 74 -9.30 6.07 1.68
C GLY A 74 -9.14 7.08 2.84
N ASP A 75 -8.04 7.04 3.58
CA ASP A 75 -7.65 8.03 4.61
C ASP A 75 -7.14 9.35 3.97
N PRO A 76 -7.58 10.54 4.40
CA PRO A 76 -7.01 11.83 3.96
C PRO A 76 -5.57 12.10 4.45
N GLU A 77 -5.13 11.50 5.57
CA GLU A 77 -3.76 11.64 6.11
C GLU A 77 -2.73 10.74 5.38
N MET A 78 -3.15 10.18 4.25
CA MET A 78 -2.50 9.08 3.55
C MET A 78 -1.36 9.48 2.63
N GLY A 79 -1.32 10.74 2.19
CA GLY A 79 -0.44 11.18 1.11
C GLY A 79 1.03 10.80 1.34
N GLU A 80 1.50 10.89 2.59
CA GLU A 80 2.88 10.55 2.94
C GLU A 80 3.04 9.09 3.40
N SER A 81 2.06 8.53 4.11
CA SER A 81 2.16 7.18 4.70
C SER A 81 2.01 6.06 3.66
N VAL A 82 1.21 6.26 2.61
CA VAL A 82 1.07 5.28 1.51
C VAL A 82 2.30 5.22 0.63
N GLY A 83 2.98 6.36 0.39
CA GLY A 83 4.25 6.37 -0.35
C GLY A 83 5.28 5.45 0.31
N VAL A 84 5.46 5.59 1.63
CA VAL A 84 6.36 4.72 2.41
C VAL A 84 5.85 3.27 2.48
N ALA A 85 4.52 3.07 2.45
CA ALA A 85 3.91 1.76 2.53
C ALA A 85 4.03 0.91 1.26
N LEU A 86 3.99 1.58 0.11
CA LEU A 86 4.12 0.99 -1.22
C LEU A 86 5.57 0.96 -1.69
N ASP A 87 6.49 1.65 -1.02
CA ASP A 87 7.90 1.58 -1.32
C ASP A 87 8.38 0.13 -1.15
N PRO A 88 8.90 -0.50 -2.22
CA PRO A 88 9.41 -1.87 -2.12
C PRO A 88 10.51 -1.91 -1.05
N ALA A 89 10.55 -3.01 -0.29
CA ALA A 89 11.66 -3.22 0.62
C ALA A 89 12.97 -3.25 -0.20
N PRO A 90 14.05 -2.58 0.28
CA PRO A 90 15.31 -2.54 -0.45
C PRO A 90 15.78 -3.95 -0.78
N GLN A 91 15.95 -4.25 -2.07
CA GLN A 91 16.48 -5.53 -2.51
C GLN A 91 18.01 -5.53 -2.45
N PRO A 92 18.66 -6.69 -2.21
CA PRO A 92 20.11 -6.77 -2.25
C PRO A 92 20.62 -6.36 -3.64
N GLY A 93 21.48 -5.34 -3.71
CA GLY A 93 22.01 -4.81 -4.98
C GLY A 93 21.21 -3.65 -5.59
N GLU A 94 20.15 -3.20 -4.93
CA GLU A 94 19.40 -2.03 -5.35
C GLU A 94 20.24 -0.75 -5.20
N THR A 95 20.19 0.12 -6.21
CA THR A 95 20.90 1.40 -6.16
C THR A 95 20.23 2.28 -5.11
N PRO A 96 20.97 2.85 -4.15
CA PRO A 96 20.36 3.70 -3.14
C PRO A 96 19.67 4.90 -3.79
N PRO A 97 18.55 5.39 -3.22
CA PRO A 97 17.86 6.55 -3.75
C PRO A 97 18.81 7.76 -3.74
N LEU A 98 18.62 8.64 -4.74
CA LEU A 98 19.33 9.91 -4.80
C LEU A 98 19.07 10.72 -3.52
N PRO A 99 20.06 11.49 -3.04
CA PRO A 99 19.87 12.33 -1.86
C PRO A 99 18.71 13.29 -2.06
N ALA A 100 17.93 13.49 -0.99
CA ALA A 100 16.79 14.40 -1.02
C ALA A 100 17.23 15.82 -1.39
N VAL A 101 16.47 16.48 -2.28
CA VAL A 101 16.73 17.87 -2.68
C VAL A 101 16.49 18.79 -1.47
N PRO A 102 17.45 19.70 -1.14
CA PRO A 102 17.30 20.64 -0.03
C PRO A 102 15.98 21.42 -0.08
N PRO A 103 15.32 21.69 1.07
CA PRO A 103 13.96 22.25 1.10
C PRO A 103 13.79 23.53 0.27
N TYR A 104 14.73 24.48 0.37
CA TYR A 104 14.69 25.73 -0.38
C TYR A 104 14.86 25.52 -1.88
N GLN A 105 15.82 24.69 -2.28
CA GLN A 105 16.07 24.37 -3.68
C GLN A 105 14.84 23.69 -4.32
N ARG A 106 14.23 22.73 -3.63
CA ARG A 106 12.99 22.06 -4.07
C ARG A 106 11.85 23.06 -4.27
N ARG A 107 11.66 24.00 -3.34
CA ARG A 107 10.63 25.05 -3.48
C ARG A 107 10.88 25.96 -4.69
N MET A 108 12.12 26.37 -4.93
CA MET A 108 12.46 27.21 -6.08
C MET A 108 12.25 26.48 -7.42
N ILE A 109 12.65 25.21 -7.49
CA ILE A 109 12.42 24.36 -8.68
C ILE A 109 10.91 24.22 -8.95
N LEU A 110 10.13 23.86 -7.93
CA LEU A 110 8.68 23.70 -8.06
C LEU A 110 7.99 25.01 -8.42
N ALA A 111 8.37 26.13 -7.81
CA ALA A 111 7.83 27.44 -8.15
C ALA A 111 8.04 27.79 -9.63
N ARG A 112 9.24 27.49 -10.17
CA ARG A 112 9.56 27.67 -11.59
C ARG A 112 8.67 26.80 -12.48
N LEU A 113 8.60 25.50 -12.19
CA LEU A 113 7.80 24.54 -12.97
C LEU A 113 6.31 24.91 -12.98
N VAL A 114 5.76 25.32 -11.84
CA VAL A 114 4.36 25.77 -11.73
C VAL A 114 4.13 27.06 -12.52
N ALA A 115 5.07 28.01 -12.50
CA ALA A 115 4.96 29.24 -13.29
C ALA A 115 5.00 28.95 -14.80
N GLU A 116 5.91 28.07 -15.24
CA GLU A 116 6.01 27.61 -16.63
C GLU A 116 4.71 26.95 -17.10
N GLU A 117 4.12 26.05 -16.29
CA GLU A 117 2.85 25.39 -16.63
C GLU A 117 1.66 26.36 -16.70
N ARG A 118 1.60 27.35 -15.78
CA ARG A 118 0.57 28.39 -15.86
C ARG A 118 0.68 29.23 -17.14
N ALA A 119 1.90 29.59 -17.54
CA ALA A 119 2.14 30.35 -18.77
C ALA A 119 1.80 29.54 -20.04
N ARG A 120 2.03 28.23 -20.04
CA ARG A 120 1.59 27.31 -21.10
C ARG A 120 0.06 27.22 -21.17
N GLY A 121 -0.60 27.04 -20.02
CA GLY A 121 -2.05 26.97 -19.92
C GLY A 121 -2.76 28.27 -20.33
N SER A 122 -2.18 29.43 -20.05
CA SER A 122 -2.71 30.73 -20.48
C SER A 122 -2.51 31.00 -21.97
N SER A 123 -1.51 30.38 -22.61
CA SER A 123 -1.23 30.56 -24.04
C SER A 123 -2.17 29.75 -24.94
N GLY A 124 -2.89 28.76 -24.39
CA GLY A 124 -3.90 27.95 -25.12
C GLY A 124 -5.34 28.47 -25.05
N ALA A 125 -5.61 29.53 -24.28
CA ALA A 125 -6.97 30.09 -24.11
C ALA A 125 -7.22 31.35 -24.97
N GLY A 126 -6.36 31.60 -25.97
CA GLY A 126 -6.32 32.84 -26.77
C GLY A 126 -6.61 32.66 -28.28
N THR A 127 -7.28 31.58 -28.69
CA THR A 127 -7.84 31.37 -30.04
C THR A 127 -9.20 30.72 -29.91
#